data_AF-A0AAN5BQU7-F1
#
_entry.id   AF-A0AAN5BQU7-F1
#
_cell.length_a   1.000
_cell.length_b   1.000
_cell.length_c   1.000
_cell.angle_alpha   90.00
_cell.angle_beta   90.00
_cell.angle_gamma   90.00
#
_symmetry.space_group_name_H-M   'P 1'
#
loop_
_entity.id
_entity.type
_entity.pdbx_description
1 polymer ?
#
loop_
_entity_poly.entity_id
_entity_poly.type
_entity_poly.pdbx_seq_one_letter_code
_entity_poly.pdbx_strand_id
1 'polypeptide(L)'
;MLAVGLSREAIAPFLERTSIHYSASRLTIACKNSPQSTTVSGEQQQIDTLEGYLEQEHIFCRRLKVKVAYHSFQMSEIATHYHQAIGQVEGTNHKGKRPNILSSVTGTWISHSEMQSASYWVQNLVSTVNFSDALTTLCSNTTDVTIKKLDGSHRQSLRMHHLLEVGPHSVLQGPVKDIQKIIEGPAAVYHPVLVREVSALESFLQAAGHLYAAGYPINLSHVNRCTIEQERPMCLPCLPEYPFNHSRSYWHESQISRNQRLPKVKKNDLLGMPDSNWNPLEPRWRHIIWASDLPWIKDHQVRTLRTICIRAITDSRR
;
A
#
# COMPACT_ATOMS: atom_id res chain seq x y z
N MET A 1 -31.95 8.21 -12.78
CA MET A 1 -30.60 8.83 -12.72
C MET A 1 -29.71 8.18 -13.76
N LEU A 2 -28.80 8.94 -14.35
CA LEU A 2 -27.93 8.53 -15.46
C LEU A 2 -26.48 8.88 -15.12
N ALA A 3 -25.59 7.89 -15.11
CA ALA A 3 -24.15 8.14 -15.06
C ALA A 3 -23.65 8.47 -16.47
N VAL A 4 -22.86 9.52 -16.62
CA VAL A 4 -22.40 10.04 -17.91
C VAL A 4 -20.89 10.22 -17.89
N GLY A 5 -20.22 9.80 -18.95
CA GLY A 5 -18.78 9.94 -19.17
C GLY A 5 -18.37 11.34 -19.66
N LEU A 6 -18.90 12.39 -19.04
CA LEU A 6 -18.58 13.78 -19.35
C LEU A 6 -18.32 14.58 -18.06
N SER A 7 -17.50 15.63 -18.17
CA SER A 7 -17.34 16.63 -17.13
C SER A 7 -18.62 17.44 -16.92
N ARG A 8 -18.66 18.23 -15.83
CA ARG A 8 -19.76 19.15 -15.54
C ARG A 8 -19.95 20.18 -16.66
N GLU A 9 -18.85 20.67 -17.22
CA GLU A 9 -18.83 21.68 -18.27
C GLU A 9 -19.24 21.05 -19.61
N ALA A 10 -18.71 19.87 -19.93
CA ALA A 10 -18.97 19.19 -21.18
C ALA A 10 -20.41 18.67 -21.32
N ILE A 11 -21.09 18.35 -20.19
CA ILE A 11 -22.49 17.93 -20.22
C ILE A 11 -23.49 19.10 -20.30
N ALA A 12 -23.07 20.34 -19.98
CA ALA A 12 -23.96 21.50 -19.94
C ALA A 12 -24.74 21.74 -21.25
N PRO A 13 -24.12 21.67 -22.45
CA PRO A 13 -24.84 21.84 -23.72
C PRO A 13 -25.94 20.78 -23.93
N PHE A 14 -25.73 19.55 -23.45
CA PHE A 14 -26.73 18.48 -23.55
C PHE A 14 -27.90 18.70 -22.59
N LEU A 15 -27.63 19.21 -21.39
CA LEU A 15 -28.68 19.58 -20.43
C LEU A 15 -29.52 20.74 -20.96
N GLU A 16 -28.89 21.76 -21.55
CA GLU A 16 -29.56 22.89 -22.18
C GLU A 16 -30.41 22.43 -23.36
N ARG A 17 -29.84 21.64 -24.28
CA ARG A 17 -30.56 21.05 -25.41
C ARG A 17 -31.79 20.26 -24.97
N THR A 18 -31.64 19.44 -23.93
CA THR A 18 -32.76 18.68 -23.35
C THR A 18 -33.81 19.60 -22.79
N SER A 19 -33.42 20.64 -22.05
CA SER A 19 -34.36 21.57 -21.42
C SER A 19 -35.25 22.33 -22.40
N ILE A 20 -34.79 22.60 -23.63
CA ILE A 20 -35.55 23.30 -24.67
C ILE A 20 -36.81 22.52 -25.08
N HIS A 21 -36.79 21.19 -24.97
CA HIS A 21 -37.92 20.33 -25.35
C HIS A 21 -39.03 20.26 -24.28
N TYR A 22 -38.83 20.87 -23.11
CA TYR A 22 -39.75 20.78 -21.98
C TYR A 22 -40.11 22.17 -21.45
N SER A 23 -41.31 22.30 -20.87
CA SER A 23 -41.75 23.57 -20.28
C SER A 23 -40.97 23.98 -19.02
N ALA A 24 -40.32 23.04 -18.35
CA ALA A 24 -39.47 23.29 -17.18
C ALA A 24 -38.27 22.34 -17.17
N SER A 25 -37.07 22.85 -16.91
CA SER A 25 -35.88 22.02 -16.73
C SER A 25 -35.93 21.30 -15.38
N ARG A 26 -35.99 19.97 -15.41
CA ARG A 26 -36.08 19.09 -14.25
C ARG A 26 -34.88 18.14 -14.17
N LEU A 27 -33.77 18.49 -14.84
CA LEU A 27 -32.49 17.80 -14.75
C LEU A 27 -31.53 18.57 -13.85
N THR A 28 -30.74 17.84 -13.07
CA THR A 28 -29.74 18.40 -12.17
C THR A 28 -28.52 17.49 -12.15
N ILE A 29 -27.32 18.07 -12.05
CA ILE A 29 -26.10 17.31 -11.80
C ILE A 29 -26.13 16.88 -10.33
N ALA A 30 -26.41 15.59 -10.12
CA ALA A 30 -26.45 14.97 -8.81
C ALA A 30 -25.04 14.75 -8.23
N CYS A 31 -24.11 14.29 -9.07
CA CYS A 31 -22.75 13.98 -8.61
C CYS A 31 -21.70 14.44 -9.62
N LYS A 32 -20.64 15.06 -9.11
CA LYS A 32 -19.38 15.28 -9.83
C LYS A 32 -18.40 14.20 -9.39
N ASN A 33 -18.36 13.08 -10.12
CA ASN A 33 -17.59 11.90 -9.72
C ASN A 33 -16.12 12.04 -10.10
N SER A 34 -15.81 12.55 -11.28
CA SER A 34 -14.43 12.84 -11.70
C SER A 34 -14.46 13.94 -12.77
N PRO A 35 -13.30 14.44 -13.22
CA PRO A 35 -13.24 15.43 -14.31
C PRO A 35 -13.77 14.92 -15.65
N GLN A 36 -14.02 13.61 -15.77
CA GLN A 36 -14.60 12.97 -16.95
C GLN A 36 -15.88 12.18 -16.63
N SER A 37 -16.42 12.30 -15.42
CA SER A 37 -17.61 11.54 -15.02
C SER A 37 -18.55 12.35 -14.12
N THR A 38 -19.80 12.43 -14.55
CA THR A 38 -20.89 13.06 -13.80
C THR A 38 -22.08 12.12 -13.67
N THR A 39 -22.98 12.42 -12.75
CA THR A 39 -24.27 11.73 -12.64
C THR A 39 -25.37 12.77 -12.68
N VAL A 40 -26.35 12.54 -13.56
CA VAL A 40 -27.51 13.40 -13.73
C VAL A 40 -28.73 12.73 -13.09
N SER A 41 -29.48 13.52 -12.34
CA SER A 41 -30.75 13.15 -11.71
C SER A 41 -31.86 14.05 -12.22
N GLY A 42 -33.07 13.54 -12.30
CA GLY A 42 -34.21 14.34 -12.69
C GLY A 42 -35.42 13.50 -13.07
N GLU A 43 -36.36 14.15 -13.72
CA GLU A 43 -37.56 13.51 -14.25
C GLU A 43 -37.23 12.46 -15.31
N GLN A 44 -37.99 11.36 -15.31
CA GLN A 44 -37.72 10.21 -16.16
C GLN A 44 -37.70 10.57 -17.65
N GLN A 45 -38.70 11.31 -18.15
CA GLN A 45 -38.80 11.68 -19.56
C GLN A 45 -37.59 12.50 -20.04
N GLN A 46 -37.13 13.44 -19.21
CA GLN A 46 -35.96 14.27 -19.53
C GLN A 46 -34.67 13.45 -19.49
N ILE A 47 -34.54 12.49 -18.55
CA ILE A 47 -33.41 11.55 -18.53
C ILE A 47 -33.41 10.69 -19.80
N ASP A 48 -34.56 10.20 -20.25
CA ASP A 48 -34.68 9.36 -21.45
C ASP A 48 -34.28 10.16 -22.71
N THR A 49 -34.64 11.45 -22.77
CA THR A 49 -34.24 12.35 -23.86
C THR A 49 -32.73 12.63 -23.84
N LEU A 50 -32.17 12.89 -22.66
CA LEU A 50 -30.73 13.11 -22.48
C LEU A 50 -29.93 11.86 -22.88
N GLU A 51 -30.38 10.68 -22.45
CA GLU A 51 -29.78 9.38 -22.81
C GLU A 51 -29.74 9.22 -24.34
N GLY A 52 -30.85 9.50 -25.03
CA GLY A 52 -30.91 9.46 -26.50
C GLY A 52 -29.92 10.41 -27.20
N TYR A 53 -29.73 11.63 -26.72
CA TYR A 53 -28.71 12.54 -27.29
C TYR A 53 -27.29 12.05 -27.05
N LEU A 54 -27.00 11.51 -25.87
CA LEU A 54 -25.67 11.00 -25.54
C LEU A 54 -25.35 9.75 -26.36
N GLU A 55 -26.32 8.86 -26.58
CA GLU A 55 -26.17 7.68 -27.43
C GLU A 55 -25.92 8.04 -28.90
N GLN A 56 -26.63 9.05 -29.43
CA GLN A 56 -26.44 9.56 -30.79
C GLN A 56 -25.01 10.09 -31.03
N GLU A 57 -24.41 10.71 -30.01
CA GLU A 57 -23.04 11.24 -30.07
C GLU A 57 -21.98 10.21 -29.60
N HIS A 58 -22.37 8.94 -29.40
CA HIS A 58 -21.51 7.86 -28.92
C HIS A 58 -20.81 8.15 -27.58
N ILE A 59 -21.46 8.93 -26.72
CA ILE A 59 -20.96 9.28 -25.39
C ILE A 59 -21.42 8.23 -24.39
N PHE A 60 -20.48 7.74 -23.57
CA PHE A 60 -20.81 6.76 -22.54
C PHE A 60 -21.87 7.30 -21.58
N CYS A 61 -22.99 6.59 -21.50
CA CYS A 61 -24.00 6.80 -20.47
C CYS A 61 -24.54 5.46 -19.96
N ARG A 62 -24.96 5.42 -18.70
CA ARG A 62 -25.49 4.21 -18.07
C ARG A 62 -26.55 4.57 -17.05
N ARG A 63 -27.75 4.02 -17.24
CA ARG A 63 -28.84 4.18 -16.28
C ARG A 63 -28.53 3.51 -14.94
N LEU A 64 -28.74 4.25 -13.86
CA LEU A 64 -28.57 3.74 -12.51
C LEU A 64 -29.83 2.99 -12.06
N LYS A 65 -29.66 1.85 -11.38
CA LYS A 65 -30.74 1.01 -10.87
C LYS A 65 -31.38 1.61 -9.61
N VAL A 66 -31.93 2.81 -9.73
CA VAL A 66 -32.62 3.53 -8.67
C VAL A 66 -33.98 4.02 -9.18
N LYS A 67 -34.98 3.99 -8.31
CA LYS A 67 -36.35 4.45 -8.62
C LYS A 67 -36.56 5.93 -8.30
N VAL A 68 -35.57 6.58 -7.70
CA VAL A 68 -35.66 7.93 -7.13
C VAL A 68 -34.53 8.79 -7.69
N ALA A 69 -34.81 10.07 -7.96
CA ALA A 69 -33.81 11.06 -8.37
C ALA A 69 -33.19 11.72 -7.13
N TYR A 70 -32.21 11.05 -6.51
CA TYR A 70 -31.43 11.63 -5.41
C TYR A 70 -30.64 12.87 -5.88
N HIS A 71 -30.35 13.79 -4.95
CA HIS A 71 -29.63 15.04 -5.22
C HIS A 71 -30.30 15.91 -6.31
N SER A 72 -31.63 15.95 -6.29
CA SER A 72 -32.46 16.71 -7.23
C SER A 72 -33.56 17.48 -6.51
N PHE A 73 -34.29 18.32 -7.25
CA PHE A 73 -35.47 19.03 -6.75
C PHE A 73 -36.52 18.11 -6.11
N GLN A 74 -36.63 16.84 -6.53
CA GLN A 74 -37.58 15.88 -5.95
C GLN A 74 -37.26 15.60 -4.48
N MET A 75 -35.99 15.67 -4.09
CA MET A 75 -35.59 15.50 -2.69
C MET A 75 -35.95 16.71 -1.84
N SER A 76 -36.07 17.91 -2.44
CA SER A 76 -36.53 19.10 -1.75
C SER A 76 -37.98 18.98 -1.26
N GLU A 77 -38.82 18.20 -1.96
CA GLU A 77 -40.23 17.99 -1.59
C GLU A 77 -40.37 17.20 -0.28
N ILE A 78 -39.41 16.32 0.01
CA ILE A 78 -39.39 15.52 1.25
C ILE A 78 -38.44 16.08 2.32
N ALA A 79 -37.70 17.15 2.02
CA ALA A 79 -36.63 17.67 2.88
C ALA A 79 -37.12 18.04 4.29
N THR A 80 -38.31 18.66 4.40
CA THR A 80 -38.89 19.04 5.70
C THR A 80 -39.25 17.81 6.55
N HIS A 81 -39.90 16.81 5.95
CA HIS A 81 -40.25 15.57 6.64
C HIS A 81 -38.99 14.80 7.06
N TYR A 82 -37.98 14.76 6.17
CA TYR A 82 -36.70 14.13 6.47
C TYR A 82 -35.96 14.83 7.61
N HIS A 83 -35.94 16.17 7.64
CA HIS A 83 -35.36 16.96 8.73
C HIS A 83 -36.00 16.62 10.09
N GLN A 84 -37.33 16.61 10.13
CA GLN A 84 -38.09 16.29 11.33
C GLN A 84 -37.85 14.85 11.79
N ALA A 85 -37.77 13.90 10.86
CA ALA A 85 -37.55 12.48 11.16
C ALA A 85 -36.15 12.19 11.68
N ILE A 86 -35.12 12.90 11.21
CA ILE A 86 -33.75 12.77 11.74
C ILE A 86 -33.67 13.28 13.18
N GLY A 87 -34.34 14.40 13.48
CA GLY A 87 -34.28 15.02 14.80
C GLY A 87 -32.85 15.45 15.18
N GLN A 88 -32.45 15.18 16.41
CA GLN A 88 -31.08 15.45 16.88
C GLN A 88 -30.18 14.24 16.64
N VAL A 89 -29.13 14.41 15.84
CA VAL A 89 -28.16 13.33 15.59
C VAL A 89 -27.22 13.26 16.78
N GLU A 90 -27.31 12.15 17.52
CA GLU A 90 -26.44 11.92 18.68
C GLU A 90 -24.99 11.72 18.25
N GLY A 91 -24.08 12.44 18.91
CA GLY A 91 -22.67 12.13 18.81
C GLY A 91 -22.31 10.93 19.65
N THR A 92 -21.40 10.10 19.15
CA THR A 92 -20.78 9.09 20.01
C THR A 92 -19.83 9.76 21.00
N ASN A 93 -19.92 9.42 22.28
CA ASN A 93 -18.94 9.78 23.32
C ASN A 93 -17.65 8.96 23.20
N HIS A 94 -17.07 8.92 22.00
CA HIS A 94 -15.84 8.20 21.73
C HIS A 94 -14.67 8.95 22.38
N LYS A 95 -14.01 8.30 23.35
CA LYS A 95 -12.88 8.87 24.12
C LYS A 95 -11.54 8.86 23.36
N GLY A 96 -11.46 8.18 22.21
CA GLY A 96 -10.27 8.17 21.36
C GLY A 96 -10.26 9.25 20.27
N LYS A 97 -9.16 9.32 19.52
CA LYS A 97 -8.96 10.26 18.41
C LYS A 97 -10.05 10.07 17.34
N ARG A 98 -10.78 11.14 17.02
CA ARG A 98 -11.79 11.11 15.96
C ARG A 98 -11.13 11.23 14.57
N PRO A 99 -11.66 10.54 13.55
CA PRO A 99 -11.17 10.71 12.19
C PRO A 99 -11.53 12.10 11.67
N ASN A 100 -10.62 12.71 10.90
CA ASN A 100 -10.96 13.90 10.14
C ASN A 100 -11.90 13.50 8.99
N ILE A 101 -12.94 14.28 8.74
CA ILE A 101 -13.91 14.00 7.70
C ILE A 101 -13.90 15.16 6.71
N LEU A 102 -13.88 14.82 5.42
CA LEU A 102 -14.00 15.75 4.33
C LEU A 102 -15.39 15.54 3.71
N SER A 103 -16.19 16.61 3.72
CA SER A 103 -17.58 16.56 3.27
C SER A 103 -17.64 16.65 1.75
N SER A 104 -18.27 15.68 1.09
CA SER A 104 -18.57 15.76 -0.34
C SER A 104 -19.68 16.78 -0.67
N VAL A 105 -20.40 17.28 0.33
CA VAL A 105 -21.42 18.32 0.15
C VAL A 105 -20.74 19.68 -0.05
N THR A 106 -19.76 20.00 0.80
CA THR A 106 -19.06 21.29 0.80
C THR A 106 -17.72 21.26 0.06
N GLY A 107 -17.18 20.08 -0.23
CA GLY A 107 -15.88 19.90 -0.88
C GLY A 107 -14.68 20.17 0.03
N THR A 108 -14.88 20.34 1.34
CA THR A 108 -13.82 20.67 2.30
C THR A 108 -14.02 19.96 3.65
N TRP A 109 -13.06 20.14 4.57
CA TRP A 109 -13.09 19.58 5.91
C TRP A 109 -14.32 20.06 6.69
N ILE A 110 -14.97 19.14 7.41
CA ILE A 110 -16.17 19.43 8.22
C ILE A 110 -15.94 19.07 9.69
N SER A 111 -16.52 19.86 10.59
CA SER A 111 -16.48 19.56 12.03
C SER A 111 -17.51 18.48 12.42
N HIS A 112 -17.24 17.74 13.49
CA HIS A 112 -18.20 16.76 14.02
C HIS A 112 -19.50 17.40 14.49
N SER A 113 -19.48 18.63 15.00
CA SER A 113 -20.66 19.36 15.44
C SER A 113 -21.59 19.70 14.28
N GLU A 114 -21.05 20.03 13.11
CA GLU A 114 -21.87 20.29 11.93
C GLU A 114 -22.63 19.04 11.47
N MET A 115 -21.99 17.86 11.54
CA MET A 115 -22.63 16.59 11.21
C MET A 115 -23.69 16.14 12.23
N GLN A 116 -23.73 16.74 13.43
CA GLN A 116 -24.80 16.48 14.40
C GLN A 116 -26.10 17.23 14.07
N SER A 117 -26.04 18.18 13.13
CA SER A 117 -27.21 18.92 12.68
C SER A 117 -27.98 18.13 11.62
N ALA A 118 -29.29 17.93 11.83
CA ALA A 118 -30.17 17.39 10.79
C ALA A 118 -30.10 18.18 9.48
N SER A 119 -29.86 19.50 9.57
CA SER A 119 -29.74 20.36 8.39
C SER A 119 -28.59 19.94 7.48
N TYR A 120 -27.48 19.42 8.01
CA TYR A 120 -26.38 18.91 7.19
C TYR A 120 -26.81 17.68 6.37
N TRP A 121 -27.56 16.76 6.99
CA TRP A 121 -28.03 15.55 6.33
C TRP A 121 -29.11 15.84 5.29
N VAL A 122 -29.98 16.81 5.54
CA VAL A 122 -30.91 17.34 4.52
C VAL A 122 -30.13 17.94 3.35
N GLN A 123 -29.11 18.74 3.65
CA GLN A 123 -28.26 19.32 2.61
C GLN A 123 -27.54 18.23 1.81
N ASN A 124 -27.05 17.17 2.46
CA ASN A 124 -26.45 16.01 1.79
C ASN A 124 -27.43 15.31 0.83
N LEU A 125 -28.70 15.16 1.22
CA LEU A 125 -29.73 14.51 0.42
C LEU A 125 -30.09 15.32 -0.85
N VAL A 126 -30.13 16.65 -0.73
CA VAL A 126 -30.65 17.55 -1.78
C VAL A 126 -29.53 18.10 -2.68
N SER A 127 -28.36 18.38 -2.13
CA SER A 127 -27.28 19.07 -2.85
C SER A 127 -26.49 18.12 -3.74
N THR A 128 -25.84 18.69 -4.76
CA THR A 128 -24.86 17.98 -5.59
C THR A 128 -23.70 17.43 -4.76
N VAL A 129 -23.33 16.17 -5.01
CA VAL A 129 -22.16 15.50 -4.43
C VAL A 129 -20.89 15.92 -5.18
N ASN A 130 -20.02 16.69 -4.53
CA ASN A 130 -18.73 17.16 -5.05
C ASN A 130 -17.60 16.16 -4.73
N PHE A 131 -17.73 14.91 -5.18
CA PHE A 131 -16.76 13.84 -4.86
C PHE A 131 -15.37 14.11 -5.45
N SER A 132 -15.31 14.60 -6.70
CA SER A 132 -14.05 14.97 -7.36
C SER A 132 -13.28 16.03 -6.57
N ASP A 133 -13.96 17.11 -6.17
CA ASP A 133 -13.36 18.22 -5.44
C ASP A 133 -12.90 17.78 -4.04
N ALA A 134 -13.72 16.96 -3.38
CA ALA A 134 -13.43 16.37 -2.08
C ALA A 134 -12.18 15.50 -2.08
N LEU A 135 -12.08 14.55 -3.03
CA LEU A 135 -10.91 13.67 -3.12
C LEU A 135 -9.66 14.44 -3.56
N THR A 136 -9.80 15.44 -4.44
CA THR A 136 -8.68 16.31 -4.83
C THR A 136 -8.16 17.07 -3.62
N THR A 137 -9.04 17.64 -2.79
CA THR A 137 -8.62 18.34 -1.56
C THR A 137 -7.95 17.39 -0.55
N LEU A 138 -8.41 16.14 -0.47
CA LEU A 138 -7.80 15.12 0.38
C LEU A 138 -6.39 14.73 -0.09
N CYS A 139 -6.17 14.65 -1.40
CA CYS A 139 -4.93 14.16 -1.98
C CYS A 139 -3.93 15.24 -2.41
N SER A 140 -4.35 16.50 -2.60
CA SER A 140 -3.45 17.61 -3.00
C SER A 140 -2.82 18.32 -1.80
N ASN A 141 -3.44 18.27 -0.62
CA ASN A 141 -2.86 18.83 0.61
C ASN A 141 -1.84 17.84 1.22
N THR A 142 -0.79 17.50 0.48
CA THR A 142 0.19 16.50 0.94
C THR A 142 1.59 17.07 0.86
N THR A 143 2.18 17.40 2.01
CA THR A 143 3.60 17.69 2.12
C THR A 143 4.31 16.54 2.84
N ASP A 144 5.47 16.10 2.36
CA ASP A 144 6.27 15.04 3.00
C ASP A 144 6.73 15.42 4.42
N VAL A 145 6.69 16.71 4.77
CA VAL A 145 7.04 17.23 6.09
C VAL A 145 5.78 17.79 6.78
N THR A 146 5.27 17.08 7.79
CA THR A 146 4.22 17.61 8.67
C THR A 146 4.84 18.45 9.78
N ILE A 147 4.96 19.76 9.58
CA ILE A 147 5.39 20.69 10.65
C ILE A 147 4.21 20.91 11.59
N LYS A 148 4.33 20.53 12.86
CA LYS A 148 3.29 20.79 13.87
C LYS A 148 3.09 22.28 14.08
N LYS A 149 2.02 22.84 13.49
CA LYS A 149 1.56 24.21 13.74
C LYS A 149 0.61 24.26 14.94
N LEU A 150 0.68 25.34 15.74
CA LEU A 150 -0.16 25.54 16.93
C LEU A 150 -1.67 25.57 16.61
N ASP A 151 -2.03 26.06 15.42
CA ASP A 151 -3.41 26.13 14.92
C ASP A 151 -3.99 24.76 14.50
N GLY A 152 -3.19 23.69 14.51
CA GLY A 152 -3.61 22.36 14.09
C GLY A 152 -3.75 22.15 12.57
N SER A 153 -3.49 23.17 11.74
CA SER A 153 -3.65 23.11 10.27
C SER A 153 -2.78 22.02 9.61
N HIS A 154 -1.65 21.68 10.21
CA HIS A 154 -0.80 20.58 9.79
C HIS A 154 -1.50 19.21 9.75
N ARG A 155 -2.59 19.03 10.50
CA ARG A 155 -3.42 17.82 10.46
C ARG A 155 -4.24 17.68 9.18
N GLN A 156 -4.37 18.76 8.40
CA GLN A 156 -4.99 18.78 7.08
C GLN A 156 -3.98 18.48 5.96
N SER A 157 -2.66 18.53 6.25
CA SER A 157 -1.59 18.19 5.31
C SER A 157 -1.06 16.77 5.57
N LEU A 158 -1.84 15.76 5.19
CA LEU A 158 -1.48 14.35 5.39
C LEU A 158 -1.36 13.65 4.04
N ARG A 159 -0.17 13.13 3.74
CA ARG A 159 0.04 12.31 2.53
C ARG A 159 -0.81 11.04 2.59
N MET A 160 -1.69 10.89 1.61
CA MET A 160 -2.52 9.70 1.47
C MET A 160 -1.77 8.63 0.67
N HIS A 161 -1.48 7.50 1.31
CA HIS A 161 -0.80 6.37 0.68
C HIS A 161 -1.77 5.31 0.17
N HIS A 162 -2.90 5.14 0.87
CA HIS A 162 -3.89 4.10 0.60
C HIS A 162 -5.30 4.67 0.69
N LEU A 163 -6.16 4.25 -0.23
CA LEU A 163 -7.59 4.57 -0.25
C LEU A 163 -8.37 3.26 -0.12
N LEU A 164 -9.20 3.16 0.91
CA LEU A 164 -10.06 1.99 1.15
C LEU A 164 -11.51 2.34 0.82
N GLU A 165 -12.09 1.71 -0.20
CA GLU A 165 -13.51 1.88 -0.52
C GLU A 165 -14.36 0.90 0.30
N VAL A 166 -15.08 1.44 1.27
CA VAL A 166 -16.04 0.70 2.08
C VAL A 166 -17.41 0.75 1.38
N GLY A 167 -17.77 -0.34 0.73
CA GLY A 167 -19.02 -0.48 0.02
C GLY A 167 -19.21 -1.91 -0.49
N PRO A 168 -20.39 -2.24 -1.04
CA PRO A 168 -20.71 -3.58 -1.55
C PRO A 168 -20.00 -3.92 -2.88
N HIS A 169 -19.39 -2.92 -3.53
CA HIS A 169 -18.62 -3.06 -4.76
C HIS A 169 -17.72 -1.84 -4.94
N SER A 170 -16.67 -1.98 -5.77
CA SER A 170 -15.70 -0.96 -6.17
C SER A 170 -16.28 0.01 -7.22
N VAL A 171 -17.36 0.73 -6.88
CA VAL A 171 -18.05 1.63 -7.81
C VAL A 171 -17.22 2.89 -8.09
N LEU A 172 -16.44 3.36 -7.11
CA LEU A 172 -15.67 4.60 -7.23
C LEU A 172 -14.25 4.37 -7.80
N GLN A 173 -13.86 3.13 -8.09
CA GLN A 173 -12.51 2.82 -8.60
C GLN A 173 -12.15 3.61 -9.87
N GLY A 174 -13.07 3.68 -10.84
CA GLY A 174 -12.88 4.45 -12.08
C GLY A 174 -12.69 5.94 -11.79
N PRO A 175 -13.68 6.61 -11.15
CA PRO A 175 -13.57 8.01 -10.77
C PRO A 175 -12.32 8.36 -9.95
N VAL A 176 -11.94 7.52 -8.96
CA VAL A 176 -10.73 7.70 -8.15
C VAL A 176 -9.47 7.68 -9.03
N LYS A 177 -9.36 6.72 -9.96
CA LYS A 177 -8.23 6.66 -10.89
C LYS A 177 -8.14 7.90 -11.78
N ASP A 178 -9.28 8.42 -12.24
CA ASP A 178 -9.30 9.62 -13.07
C ASP A 178 -8.87 10.87 -12.29
N ILE A 179 -9.31 11.01 -11.04
CA ILE A 179 -8.90 12.10 -10.16
C ILE A 179 -7.39 12.02 -9.85
N GLN A 180 -6.88 10.82 -9.55
CA GLN A 180 -5.46 10.60 -9.25
C GLN A 180 -4.53 10.95 -10.42
N LYS A 181 -4.99 10.90 -11.68
CA LYS A 181 -4.20 11.32 -12.84
C LYS A 181 -3.92 12.84 -12.88
N ILE A 182 -4.76 13.63 -12.21
CA ILE A 182 -4.73 15.10 -12.27
C ILE A 182 -4.01 15.67 -11.04
N ILE A 183 -3.97 14.92 -9.95
CA ILE A 183 -3.22 15.30 -8.74
C ILE A 183 -1.73 15.06 -8.97
N GLU A 184 -0.91 16.06 -8.65
CA GLU A 184 0.55 15.93 -8.69
C GLU A 184 1.05 15.07 -7.53
N GLY A 185 1.86 14.04 -7.85
CA GLY A 185 2.49 13.17 -6.87
C GLY A 185 2.19 11.69 -7.07
N PRO A 186 2.74 10.81 -6.21
CA PRO A 186 2.51 9.38 -6.30
C PRO A 186 1.06 9.05 -5.93
N ALA A 187 0.36 8.35 -6.84
CA ALA A 187 -1.01 7.93 -6.62
C ALA A 187 -1.15 7.01 -5.41
N ALA A 188 -2.17 7.25 -4.58
CA ALA A 188 -2.51 6.37 -3.47
C ALA A 188 -3.00 5.01 -3.99
N VAL A 189 -2.60 3.92 -3.34
CA VAL A 189 -3.04 2.57 -3.71
C VAL A 189 -4.50 2.38 -3.29
N TYR A 190 -5.36 2.08 -4.25
CA TYR A 190 -6.79 1.88 -4.04
C TYR A 190 -7.11 0.42 -3.71
N HIS A 191 -7.92 0.22 -2.66
CA HIS A 191 -8.35 -1.07 -2.14
C HIS A 191 -9.87 -1.11 -1.99
N PRO A 192 -10.60 -1.95 -2.73
CA PRO A 192 -12.02 -2.18 -2.46
C PRO A 192 -12.20 -3.22 -1.35
N VAL A 193 -13.15 -2.99 -0.44
CA VAL A 193 -13.47 -3.98 0.60
C VAL A 193 -14.29 -5.15 0.05
N LEU A 194 -15.28 -4.86 -0.80
CA LEU A 194 -16.11 -5.87 -1.45
C LEU A 194 -16.11 -5.68 -2.96
N VAL A 195 -16.18 -6.78 -3.68
CA VAL A 195 -16.27 -6.82 -5.14
C VAL A 195 -17.47 -7.68 -5.52
N ARG A 196 -18.29 -7.20 -6.46
CA ARG A 196 -19.47 -7.92 -6.92
C ARG A 196 -19.03 -9.22 -7.61
N GLU A 197 -19.81 -10.28 -7.42
CA GLU A 197 -19.54 -11.61 -8.01
C GLU A 197 -18.27 -12.29 -7.46
N VAL A 198 -17.66 -11.73 -6.41
CA VAL A 198 -16.54 -12.31 -5.66
C VAL A 198 -17.01 -12.63 -4.24
N SER A 199 -16.43 -13.66 -3.62
CA SER A 199 -16.70 -13.98 -2.22
C SER A 199 -16.36 -12.78 -1.34
N ALA A 200 -17.33 -12.32 -0.55
CA ALA A 200 -17.14 -11.21 0.38
C ALA A 200 -16.03 -11.48 1.41
N LEU A 201 -15.87 -12.74 1.82
CA LEU A 201 -14.80 -13.15 2.71
C LEU A 201 -13.44 -13.00 2.04
N GLU A 202 -13.31 -13.45 0.80
CA GLU A 202 -12.07 -13.40 0.03
C GLU A 202 -11.64 -11.95 -0.24
N SER A 203 -12.54 -11.11 -0.75
CA SER A 203 -12.24 -9.71 -1.04
C SER A 203 -11.87 -8.92 0.22
N PHE A 204 -12.56 -9.18 1.33
CA PHE A 204 -12.26 -8.56 2.61
C PHE A 204 -10.88 -8.99 3.14
N LEU A 205 -10.59 -10.30 3.12
CA LEU A 205 -9.30 -10.83 3.57
C LEU A 205 -8.15 -10.33 2.69
N GLN A 206 -8.38 -10.17 1.38
CA GLN A 206 -7.41 -9.60 0.47
C GLN A 206 -7.14 -8.12 0.78
N ALA A 207 -8.17 -7.31 1.02
CA ALA A 207 -8.01 -5.91 1.43
C ALA A 207 -7.26 -5.79 2.77
N ALA A 208 -7.61 -6.63 3.76
CA ALA A 208 -6.93 -6.68 5.05
C ALA A 208 -5.47 -7.13 4.91
N GLY A 209 -5.20 -8.14 4.08
CA GLY A 209 -3.86 -8.64 3.80
C GLY A 209 -2.97 -7.60 3.11
N HIS A 210 -3.50 -6.87 2.12
CA HIS A 210 -2.76 -5.78 1.46
C HIS A 210 -2.42 -4.65 2.43
N LEU A 211 -3.35 -4.24 3.27
CA LEU A 211 -3.11 -3.20 4.28
C LEU A 211 -2.11 -3.68 5.35
N TYR A 212 -2.17 -4.95 5.76
CA TYR A 212 -1.21 -5.53 6.69
C TYR A 212 0.20 -5.59 6.07
N ALA A 213 0.31 -6.04 4.82
CA ALA A 213 1.58 -6.05 4.07
C ALA A 213 2.15 -4.64 3.83
N ALA A 214 1.28 -3.62 3.74
CA ALA A 214 1.69 -2.22 3.70
C ALA A 214 2.13 -1.65 5.06
N GLY A 215 2.05 -2.44 6.15
CA GLY A 215 2.53 -2.06 7.48
C GLY A 215 1.47 -1.42 8.39
N TYR A 216 0.19 -1.42 8.00
CA TYR A 216 -0.87 -0.95 8.89
C TYR A 216 -1.08 -1.92 10.06
N PRO A 217 -1.43 -1.42 11.27
CA PRO A 217 -1.55 -2.25 12.47
C PRO A 217 -2.88 -3.04 12.49
N ILE A 218 -3.08 -3.91 11.51
CA ILE A 218 -4.24 -4.80 11.43
C ILE A 218 -4.02 -5.99 12.38
N ASN A 219 -4.97 -6.20 13.28
CA ASN A 219 -4.97 -7.37 14.16
C ASN A 219 -5.46 -8.61 13.38
N LEU A 220 -4.52 -9.36 12.80
CA LEU A 220 -4.83 -10.58 12.05
C LEU A 220 -5.50 -11.66 12.90
N SER A 221 -5.19 -11.75 14.19
CA SER A 221 -5.86 -12.69 15.10
C SER A 221 -7.36 -12.40 15.19
N HIS A 222 -7.73 -11.12 15.28
CA HIS A 222 -9.14 -10.71 15.28
C HIS A 222 -9.81 -10.95 13.93
N VAL A 223 -9.12 -10.66 12.82
CA VAL A 223 -9.62 -10.94 11.46
C VAL A 223 -9.91 -12.43 11.26
N ASN A 224 -8.99 -13.29 11.71
CA ASN A 224 -9.11 -14.75 11.63
C ASN A 224 -9.98 -15.35 12.74
N ARG A 225 -10.60 -14.52 13.60
CA ARG A 225 -11.42 -14.94 14.75
C ARG A 225 -10.69 -15.92 15.69
N CYS A 226 -9.37 -15.79 15.80
CA CYS A 226 -8.60 -16.53 16.79
C CYS A 226 -8.86 -15.93 18.17
N THR A 227 -9.90 -16.41 18.86
CA THR A 227 -10.16 -16.04 20.27
C THR A 227 -9.22 -16.84 21.17
N ILE A 228 -8.76 -16.22 22.25
CA ILE A 228 -7.80 -16.83 23.20
C ILE A 228 -8.36 -18.11 23.85
N GLU A 229 -9.69 -18.27 23.84
CA GLU A 229 -10.42 -19.40 24.43
C GLU A 229 -10.49 -20.62 23.50
N GLN A 230 -10.35 -20.43 22.19
CA GLN A 230 -10.23 -21.51 21.22
C GLN A 230 -8.75 -21.77 20.97
N GLU A 231 -8.29 -22.96 21.36
CA GLU A 231 -6.98 -23.58 21.09
C GLU A 231 -5.90 -22.66 20.52
N ARG A 232 -4.86 -22.37 21.31
CA ARG A 232 -3.70 -21.59 20.85
C ARG A 232 -3.18 -22.19 19.53
N PRO A 233 -3.22 -21.44 18.42
CA PRO A 233 -2.77 -21.97 17.14
C PRO A 233 -1.29 -22.36 17.26
N MET A 234 -0.98 -23.60 16.91
CA MET A 234 0.41 -24.06 16.87
C MET A 234 1.14 -23.38 15.72
N CYS A 235 2.38 -22.93 15.96
CA CYS A 235 3.25 -22.46 14.89
C CYS A 235 3.47 -23.62 13.91
N LEU A 236 3.33 -23.36 12.60
CA LEU A 236 3.69 -24.35 11.58
C LEU A 236 5.21 -24.59 11.66
N PRO A 237 5.68 -25.78 12.10
CA PRO A 237 7.10 -26.00 12.35
C PRO A 237 7.92 -26.11 11.05
N CYS A 238 7.24 -26.27 9.91
CA CYS A 238 7.86 -26.60 8.62
C CYS A 238 7.79 -25.45 7.60
N LEU A 239 7.72 -24.20 8.04
CA LEU A 239 7.82 -23.07 7.11
C LEU A 239 9.28 -22.92 6.63
N PRO A 240 9.51 -22.63 5.34
CA PRO A 240 10.86 -22.36 4.85
C PRO A 240 11.44 -21.14 5.57
N GLU A 241 12.73 -21.21 5.92
CA GLU A 241 13.45 -20.06 6.48
C GLU A 241 13.53 -18.91 5.48
N TYR A 242 13.76 -17.70 5.98
CA TYR A 242 13.97 -16.53 5.13
C TYR A 242 15.16 -16.78 4.18
N PRO A 243 14.96 -16.75 2.85
CA PRO A 243 16.03 -17.05 1.90
C PRO A 243 16.95 -15.83 1.75
N PHE A 244 17.94 -15.71 2.63
CA PHE A 244 18.93 -14.63 2.54
C PHE A 244 19.61 -14.63 1.16
N ASN A 245 19.72 -13.46 0.54
CA ASN A 245 20.44 -13.32 -0.72
C ASN A 245 21.95 -13.36 -0.47
N HIS A 246 22.57 -14.51 -0.75
CA HIS A 246 24.01 -14.73 -0.61
C HIS A 246 24.82 -14.41 -1.88
N SER A 247 24.24 -13.75 -2.90
CA SER A 247 24.96 -13.39 -4.14
C SER A 247 26.19 -12.51 -3.90
N ARG A 248 26.20 -11.72 -2.82
CA ARG A 248 27.30 -10.86 -2.43
C ARG A 248 27.88 -11.33 -1.10
N SER A 249 29.16 -11.68 -1.10
CA SER A 249 29.91 -11.81 0.15
C SER A 249 30.32 -10.43 0.63
N TYR A 250 29.95 -10.08 1.86
CA TYR A 250 30.46 -8.89 2.56
C TYR A 250 31.72 -9.19 3.37
N TRP A 251 32.17 -10.45 3.38
CA TRP A 251 33.37 -10.88 4.05
C TRP A 251 34.55 -10.81 3.08
N HIS A 252 35.43 -9.83 3.31
CA HIS A 252 36.74 -9.78 2.68
C HIS A 252 37.77 -10.35 3.65
N GLU A 253 38.10 -11.63 3.48
CA GLU A 253 39.16 -12.30 4.24
C GLU A 253 40.46 -12.28 3.42
N SER A 254 41.57 -11.88 4.05
CA SER A 254 42.89 -11.93 3.40
C SER A 254 43.30 -13.37 3.14
N GLN A 255 44.11 -13.58 2.10
CA GLN A 255 44.65 -14.91 1.79
C GLN A 255 45.43 -15.50 2.97
N ILE A 256 46.18 -14.67 3.69
CA ILE A 256 46.97 -15.08 4.88
C ILE A 256 46.04 -15.60 5.98
N SER A 257 45.00 -14.83 6.33
CA SER A 257 44.01 -15.23 7.35
C SER A 257 43.31 -16.53 6.94
N ARG A 258 42.86 -16.61 5.68
CA ARG A 258 42.18 -17.80 5.16
C ARG A 258 43.08 -19.04 5.20
N ASN A 259 44.34 -18.90 4.82
CA ASN A 259 45.30 -20.01 4.81
C ASN A 259 45.66 -20.51 6.22
N GLN A 260 45.63 -19.63 7.24
CA GLN A 260 45.81 -20.01 8.64
C GLN A 260 44.59 -20.76 9.18
N ARG A 261 43.38 -20.24 8.92
CA ARG A 261 42.13 -20.78 9.45
C ARG A 261 41.69 -22.06 8.73
N LEU A 262 41.92 -22.13 7.41
CA LEU A 262 41.50 -23.22 6.54
C LEU A 262 42.70 -23.76 5.73
N PRO A 263 43.66 -24.43 6.39
CA PRO A 263 44.83 -24.98 5.70
C PRO A 263 44.38 -26.06 4.70
N LYS A 264 44.77 -25.89 3.43
CA LYS A 264 44.44 -26.84 2.35
C LYS A 264 45.23 -28.15 2.42
N VAL A 265 46.39 -28.14 3.07
CA VAL A 265 47.35 -29.25 3.12
C VAL A 265 47.68 -29.54 4.58
N LYS A 266 47.79 -30.82 4.93
CA LYS A 266 48.21 -31.27 6.27
C LYS A 266 49.72 -31.05 6.48
N LYS A 267 50.15 -31.03 7.74
CA LYS A 267 51.58 -30.91 8.10
C LYS A 267 52.36 -32.05 7.47
N ASN A 268 53.43 -31.72 6.76
CA ASN A 268 54.42 -32.67 6.28
C ASN A 268 55.55 -32.81 7.31
N ASP A 269 56.04 -34.02 7.54
CA ASP A 269 57.05 -34.28 8.59
C ASP A 269 58.46 -33.78 8.24
N LEU A 270 58.76 -33.48 6.99
CA LEU A 270 60.02 -32.87 6.57
C LEU A 270 59.87 -31.36 6.41
N LEU A 271 58.88 -30.93 5.62
CA LEU A 271 58.68 -29.53 5.24
C LEU A 271 57.86 -28.72 6.25
N GLY A 272 57.08 -29.36 7.11
CA GLY A 272 56.15 -28.68 8.02
C GLY A 272 54.86 -28.26 7.34
N MET A 273 54.34 -27.09 7.71
CA MET A 273 53.13 -26.51 7.13
C MET A 273 53.49 -25.47 6.06
N PRO A 274 52.72 -25.32 4.97
CA PRO A 274 52.89 -24.18 4.07
C PRO A 274 52.82 -22.85 4.86
N ASP A 275 53.69 -21.91 4.55
CA ASP A 275 53.65 -20.58 5.15
C ASP A 275 52.30 -19.90 4.83
N SER A 276 51.77 -19.07 5.74
CA SER A 276 50.47 -18.44 5.51
C SER A 276 50.43 -17.58 4.23
N ASN A 277 51.57 -17.03 3.82
CA ASN A 277 51.74 -16.22 2.61
C ASN A 277 52.34 -17.01 1.43
N TRP A 278 52.28 -18.35 1.44
CA TRP A 278 52.80 -19.16 0.33
C TRP A 278 51.97 -18.96 -0.96
N ASN A 279 52.63 -19.12 -2.12
CA ASN A 279 51.97 -19.17 -3.42
C ASN A 279 52.58 -20.28 -4.31
N PRO A 280 51.87 -20.79 -5.33
CA PRO A 280 52.37 -21.90 -6.16
C PRO A 280 53.64 -21.60 -6.97
N LEU A 281 53.94 -20.32 -7.26
CA LEU A 281 55.14 -19.90 -8.00
C LEU A 281 56.36 -19.73 -7.08
N GLU A 282 56.12 -19.48 -5.80
CA GLU A 282 57.12 -19.37 -4.75
C GLU A 282 56.66 -20.16 -3.52
N PRO A 283 56.79 -21.49 -3.57
CA PRO A 283 56.28 -22.33 -2.51
C PRO A 283 57.20 -22.25 -1.30
N ARG A 284 56.60 -21.92 -0.14
CA ARG A 284 57.29 -21.70 1.12
C ARG A 284 56.64 -22.55 2.19
N TRP A 285 57.47 -23.22 3.00
CA TRP A 285 57.02 -23.98 4.15
C TRP A 285 57.73 -23.51 5.41
N ARG A 286 57.01 -23.61 6.53
CA ARG A 286 57.51 -23.33 7.86
C ARG A 286 57.45 -24.60 8.68
N HIS A 287 58.61 -25.04 9.15
CA HIS A 287 58.72 -26.13 10.11
C HIS A 287 59.53 -25.67 11.32
N ILE A 288 58.91 -25.73 12.49
CA ILE A 288 59.64 -25.68 13.76
C ILE A 288 59.82 -27.13 14.19
N ILE A 289 61.08 -27.58 14.18
CA ILE A 289 61.45 -28.96 14.43
C ILE A 289 61.76 -29.15 15.91
N TRP A 290 61.01 -30.02 16.57
CA TRP A 290 61.27 -30.45 17.94
C TRP A 290 61.63 -31.92 17.96
N ALA A 291 62.59 -32.30 18.82
CA ALA A 291 63.01 -33.69 18.95
C ALA A 291 61.94 -34.61 19.58
N SER A 292 60.88 -34.03 20.16
CA SER A 292 59.67 -34.74 20.58
C SER A 292 58.83 -35.19 19.40
N ASP A 293 58.73 -34.33 18.38
CA ASP A 293 57.81 -34.50 17.25
C ASP A 293 58.41 -35.38 16.15
N LEU A 294 59.74 -35.34 16.00
CA LEU A 294 60.49 -36.13 15.02
C LEU A 294 61.63 -36.88 15.72
N PRO A 295 61.33 -38.03 16.38
CA PRO A 295 62.32 -38.75 17.19
C PRO A 295 63.57 -39.16 16.41
N TRP A 296 63.42 -39.51 15.12
CA TRP A 296 64.51 -39.93 14.22
C TRP A 296 65.60 -38.87 14.01
N ILE A 297 65.33 -37.59 14.29
CA ILE A 297 66.34 -36.53 14.20
C ILE A 297 67.45 -36.71 15.24
N LYS A 298 67.16 -37.40 16.35
CA LYS A 298 68.16 -37.71 17.38
C LYS A 298 69.26 -38.63 16.87
N ASP A 299 68.99 -39.41 15.82
CA ASP A 299 69.90 -40.43 15.29
C ASP A 299 71.00 -39.82 14.40
N HIS A 300 70.80 -38.59 13.90
CA HIS A 300 71.78 -37.89 13.06
C HIS A 300 72.64 -36.92 13.89
N GLN A 301 73.77 -37.42 14.38
CA GLN A 301 74.74 -36.67 15.19
C GLN A 301 76.10 -36.55 14.50
N VAL A 302 76.60 -35.32 14.34
CA VAL A 302 77.92 -35.05 13.74
C VAL A 302 78.83 -34.41 14.79
N ARG A 303 79.92 -35.11 15.13
CA ARG A 303 81.00 -34.68 16.06
C ARG A 303 80.60 -34.28 17.49
N THR A 304 79.30 -34.20 17.80
CA THR A 304 78.60 -34.09 19.10
C THR A 304 77.28 -33.30 18.95
N LEU A 305 77.09 -32.57 17.85
CA LEU A 305 75.88 -31.79 17.56
C LEU A 305 74.82 -32.61 16.83
N ARG A 306 73.55 -32.47 17.24
CA ARG A 306 72.40 -32.99 16.49
C ARG A 306 72.16 -32.07 15.29
N THR A 307 72.19 -32.61 14.09
CA THR A 307 72.07 -31.84 12.85
C THR A 307 70.99 -32.44 11.96
N ILE A 308 70.39 -31.61 11.09
CA ILE A 308 69.47 -32.11 10.07
C ILE A 308 70.28 -32.73 8.94
N CYS A 309 69.89 -33.91 8.48
CA CYS A 309 70.56 -34.59 7.37
C CYS A 309 70.41 -33.78 6.06
N ILE A 310 71.52 -33.54 5.36
CA ILE A 310 71.53 -32.81 4.07
C ILE A 310 70.63 -33.47 3.03
N ARG A 311 70.49 -34.79 3.04
CA ARG A 311 69.61 -35.53 2.11
C ARG A 311 68.13 -35.19 2.28
N ALA A 312 67.70 -34.85 3.50
CA ALA A 312 66.34 -34.39 3.77
C ALA A 312 66.04 -33.01 3.14
N ILE A 313 67.08 -32.22 2.84
CA ILE A 313 66.96 -30.92 2.17
C ILE A 313 66.90 -31.10 0.64
N THR A 314 67.52 -32.14 0.09
CA THR A 314 67.60 -32.36 -1.37
C THR A 314 66.41 -33.15 -1.94
N ASP A 315 65.82 -34.08 -1.19
CA ASP A 315 64.68 -34.88 -1.66
C ASP A 315 63.35 -34.08 -1.67
N SER A 316 63.28 -32.93 -1.00
CA SER A 316 62.08 -32.09 -0.94
C SER A 316 61.90 -31.12 -2.12
N ARG A 317 62.82 -31.12 -3.09
CA ARG A 317 62.77 -30.31 -4.33
C ARG A 317 62.20 -31.05 -5.54
N ARG A 318 61.77 -32.32 -5.38
CA ARG A 318 61.03 -33.09 -6.38
C ARG A 318 59.56 -33.16 -6.00
#